data_AF-A0A9W8VA38-F1
#
_entry.id   AF-A0A9W8VA38-F1
#
_cell.length_a   1.000
_cell.length_b   1.000
_cell.length_c   1.000
_cell.angle_alpha   90.00
_cell.angle_beta   90.00
_cell.angle_gamma   90.00
#
_symmetry.space_group_name_H-M   'P 1'
#
loop_
_entity.id
_entity.type
_entity.pdbx_description
1 polymer ?
#
loop_
_entity_poly.entity_id
_entity_poly.type
_entity_poly.pdbx_seq_one_letter_code
_entity_poly.pdbx_strand_id
1 'polypeptide(L)'
;MTGRGKAPAVSLPKPDPTLETRPVPRERQHSVRSFGPGAAHDIRETVRSLQELDQEVEESGLENYTSNDGDAQIRNLLESLTGECDIDWREDNSDTQDPTWGPCIFITTYSEKAQINLDQAVSNLTETVRRYFLRFTGSQYEPYARETFSRLRFDVIENRELLENASNDRVREEFNAHVRSLRLFPVDLRFEKLRAKHLQDDLNRPSGPRRFDVCIVLNQTAIEELAGMVFPDDLKEDGKALRNISVKMVDRHWNYPEKADSVQSYGFGEQKRYYTGVDLCPVYDLPLICGSLHEHAGLDEMFPLFKYRDNH
;
A
#
# COMPACT_ATOMS: atom_id res chain seq x y z
N MET A 1 -47.75 8.45 -11.15
CA MET A 1 -46.33 8.52 -11.58
C MET A 1 -45.59 9.47 -10.65
N THR A 2 -45.02 8.96 -9.56
CA THR A 2 -44.11 9.75 -8.72
C THR A 2 -42.70 9.55 -9.26
N GLY A 3 -42.19 10.57 -9.96
CA GLY A 3 -40.79 10.60 -10.36
C GLY A 3 -39.93 10.54 -9.10
N ARG A 4 -39.16 9.46 -8.93
CA ARG A 4 -38.11 9.43 -7.91
C ARG A 4 -37.09 10.51 -8.31
N GLY A 5 -37.15 11.66 -7.63
CA GLY A 5 -36.16 12.71 -7.78
C GLY A 5 -34.77 12.12 -7.55
N LYS A 6 -33.82 12.48 -8.42
CA LYS A 6 -32.41 12.12 -8.25
C LYS A 6 -31.99 12.62 -6.86
N ALA A 7 -31.49 11.72 -6.02
CA ALA A 7 -31.03 12.09 -4.68
C ALA A 7 -30.03 13.25 -4.79
N PRO A 8 -30.07 14.24 -3.86
CA PRO A 8 -29.15 15.37 -3.91
C PRO A 8 -27.71 14.86 -3.89
N ALA A 9 -26.87 15.46 -4.74
CA ALA A 9 -25.46 15.10 -4.81
C ALA A 9 -24.78 15.43 -3.48
N VAL A 10 -24.03 14.47 -2.93
CA VAL A 10 -23.28 14.67 -1.69
C VAL A 10 -22.03 15.48 -2.02
N SER A 11 -21.87 16.63 -1.38
CA SER A 11 -20.64 17.42 -1.46
C SER A 11 -19.59 16.79 -0.56
N LEU A 12 -18.39 16.57 -1.09
CA LEU A 12 -17.24 16.19 -0.27
C LEU A 12 -16.71 17.42 0.50
N PRO A 13 -15.92 17.23 1.58
CA PRO A 13 -15.26 18.35 2.26
C PRO A 13 -14.42 19.17 1.28
N LYS A 14 -13.90 20.35 1.62
CA LYS A 14 -12.93 21.01 0.73
C LYS A 14 -11.53 20.42 0.94
N PRO A 15 -10.65 20.48 -0.07
CA PRO A 15 -9.23 20.17 0.11
C PRO A 15 -8.63 20.94 1.29
N ASP A 16 -7.59 20.36 1.90
CA ASP A 16 -6.84 21.02 2.98
C ASP A 16 -6.40 22.45 2.58
N PRO A 17 -6.88 23.51 3.26
CA PRO A 17 -6.56 24.89 2.92
C PRO A 17 -5.08 25.24 3.15
N THR A 18 -4.35 24.43 3.92
CA THR A 18 -2.90 24.63 4.08
C THR A 18 -2.12 24.37 2.80
N LEU A 19 -2.70 23.67 1.81
CA LEU A 19 -2.08 23.48 0.50
C LEU A 19 -2.03 24.78 -0.32
N GLU A 20 -2.98 25.69 -0.12
CA GLU A 20 -2.97 27.01 -0.78
C GLU A 20 -1.95 27.95 -0.12
N THR A 21 -1.90 27.95 1.21
CA THR A 21 -1.05 28.88 1.98
C THR A 21 0.39 28.39 2.15
N ARG A 22 0.61 27.07 2.12
CA ARG A 22 1.90 26.41 2.22
C ARG A 22 1.98 25.30 1.17
N PRO A 23 2.15 25.62 -0.12
CA PRO A 23 2.16 24.61 -1.17
C PRO A 23 3.29 23.59 -0.97
N VAL A 24 3.02 22.35 -1.34
CA VAL A 24 4.05 21.30 -1.41
C VAL A 24 4.84 21.50 -2.71
N PRO A 25 6.18 21.54 -2.67
CA PRO A 25 6.98 21.65 -3.87
C PRO A 25 6.80 20.42 -4.74
N ARG A 26 7.09 20.57 -6.02
CA ARG A 26 6.92 19.49 -7.01
C ARG A 26 7.73 18.24 -6.67
N GLU A 27 8.96 18.43 -6.18
CA GLU A 27 9.86 17.38 -5.75
C GLU A 27 10.32 17.67 -4.34
N ARG A 28 10.37 16.61 -3.51
CA ARG A 28 10.94 16.68 -2.17
C ARG A 28 11.54 15.34 -1.78
N GLN A 29 12.84 15.33 -1.51
CA GLN A 29 13.49 14.16 -0.93
C GLN A 29 13.19 14.11 0.57
N HIS A 30 12.86 12.92 1.06
CA HIS A 30 12.68 12.64 2.47
C HIS A 30 13.79 11.71 2.94
N SER A 31 14.19 11.85 4.20
CA SER A 31 14.97 10.80 4.87
C SER A 31 14.07 9.60 5.10
N VAL A 32 14.58 8.41 4.79
CA VAL A 32 13.84 7.15 4.86
C VAL A 32 14.55 6.19 5.81
N ARG A 33 13.79 5.55 6.70
CA ARG A 33 14.24 4.36 7.44
C ARG A 33 13.49 3.15 6.91
N SER A 34 14.22 2.16 6.42
CA SER A 34 13.64 0.96 5.82
C SER A 34 13.55 -0.18 6.83
N PHE A 35 12.43 -0.90 6.82
CA PHE A 35 12.16 -2.07 7.68
C PHE A 35 11.79 -3.28 6.83
N GLY A 36 12.04 -4.48 7.36
CA GLY A 36 11.80 -5.76 6.69
C GLY A 36 13.03 -6.32 5.99
N PRO A 37 13.00 -7.60 5.54
CA PRO A 37 14.16 -8.24 4.93
C PRO A 37 14.62 -7.55 3.63
N GLY A 38 13.69 -6.95 2.88
CA GLY A 38 14.01 -6.22 1.64
C GLY A 38 14.80 -4.92 1.85
N ALA A 39 15.01 -4.49 3.11
CA ALA A 39 15.89 -3.37 3.43
C ALA A 39 17.39 -3.73 3.39
N ALA A 40 17.73 -5.01 3.22
CA ALA A 40 19.12 -5.47 3.13
C ALA A 40 19.85 -4.86 1.92
N HIS A 41 21.13 -4.54 2.10
CA HIS A 41 21.93 -3.87 1.06
C HIS A 41 22.21 -4.75 -0.16
N ASP A 42 22.20 -6.07 0.04
CA ASP A 42 22.44 -7.12 -0.94
C ASP A 42 21.15 -7.70 -1.53
N ILE A 43 19.98 -7.09 -1.28
CA ILE A 43 18.68 -7.64 -1.69
C ILE A 43 18.65 -8.00 -3.19
N ARG A 44 19.28 -7.19 -4.05
CA ARG A 44 19.37 -7.42 -5.51
C ARG A 44 20.14 -8.68 -5.87
N GLU A 45 21.08 -9.10 -5.05
CA GLU A 45 21.91 -10.30 -5.26
C GLU A 45 21.25 -11.55 -4.69
N THR A 46 20.35 -11.39 -3.71
CA THR A 46 19.73 -12.51 -2.98
C THR A 46 18.35 -12.92 -3.51
N VAL A 47 17.70 -12.07 -4.32
CA VAL A 47 16.39 -12.39 -4.89
C VAL A 47 16.48 -13.48 -5.96
N ARG A 48 15.47 -14.33 -6.00
CA ARG A 48 15.36 -15.44 -6.96
C ARG A 48 14.25 -15.19 -7.96
N SER A 49 14.51 -15.52 -9.22
CA SER A 49 13.52 -15.42 -10.29
C SER A 49 12.37 -16.42 -10.12
N LEU A 50 11.21 -16.13 -10.71
CA LEU A 50 10.09 -17.08 -10.73
C LEU A 50 10.49 -18.43 -11.35
N GLN A 51 11.37 -18.43 -12.36
CA GLN A 51 11.87 -19.63 -13.00
C GLN A 51 12.69 -20.52 -12.06
N GLU A 52 13.57 -19.93 -11.23
CA GLU A 52 14.34 -20.68 -10.24
C GLU A 52 13.44 -21.30 -9.17
N LEU A 53 12.38 -20.59 -8.76
CA LEU A 53 11.41 -21.10 -7.80
C LEU A 53 10.55 -22.21 -8.41
N ASP A 54 10.08 -22.06 -9.65
CA ASP A 54 9.32 -23.07 -10.36
C ASP A 54 10.16 -24.38 -10.46
N GLN A 55 11.46 -24.28 -10.74
CA GLN A 55 12.37 -25.42 -10.74
C GLN A 55 12.55 -26.06 -9.34
N GLU A 56 12.73 -25.27 -8.28
CA GLU A 56 12.84 -25.79 -6.89
C GLU A 56 11.58 -26.59 -6.49
N VAL A 57 10.41 -26.11 -6.89
CA VAL A 57 9.13 -26.78 -6.60
C VAL A 57 9.00 -28.08 -7.39
N GLU A 58 9.33 -28.09 -8.68
CA GLU A 58 9.35 -29.30 -9.52
C GLU A 58 10.30 -30.38 -8.97
N GLU A 59 11.49 -29.97 -8.51
CA GLU A 59 12.50 -30.87 -7.95
C GLU A 59 12.13 -31.41 -6.57
N SER A 60 11.29 -30.70 -5.81
CA SER A 60 10.89 -31.09 -4.45
C SER A 60 10.07 -32.39 -4.40
N GLY A 61 9.42 -32.77 -5.51
CA GLY A 61 8.62 -34.00 -5.61
C GLY A 61 7.42 -34.07 -4.64
N LEU A 62 7.06 -32.95 -3.99
CA LEU A 62 5.86 -32.85 -3.16
C LEU A 62 4.63 -33.05 -4.05
N GLU A 63 3.79 -34.05 -3.72
CA GLU A 63 2.55 -34.29 -4.47
C GLU A 63 1.64 -33.06 -4.39
N ASN A 64 1.05 -32.70 -5.55
CA ASN A 64 -0.02 -31.71 -5.67
C ASN A 64 -1.20 -32.12 -4.77
N TYR A 65 -1.15 -31.76 -3.49
CA TYR A 65 -2.32 -31.78 -2.64
C TYR A 65 -3.24 -30.66 -3.13
N THR A 66 -4.08 -31.00 -4.11
CA THR A 66 -5.23 -30.20 -4.49
C THR A 66 -6.18 -30.18 -3.31
N SER A 67 -6.00 -29.23 -2.40
CA SER A 67 -7.11 -28.80 -1.54
C SER A 67 -7.09 -27.29 -1.40
N ASN A 68 -8.00 -26.68 -2.18
CA ASN A 68 -8.48 -25.30 -2.17
C ASN A 68 -7.75 -24.29 -3.05
N ASP A 69 -8.56 -23.48 -3.72
CA ASP A 69 -8.25 -22.29 -4.54
C ASP A 69 -7.27 -21.28 -3.90
N GLY A 70 -6.85 -21.46 -2.64
CA GLY A 70 -5.98 -20.54 -1.89
C GLY A 70 -4.49 -20.66 -2.22
N ASP A 71 -4.06 -21.80 -2.75
CA ASP A 71 -2.64 -22.18 -2.74
C ASP A 71 -1.89 -21.82 -4.04
N ALA A 72 -2.59 -21.80 -5.20
CA ALA A 72 -2.06 -21.17 -6.42
C ALA A 72 -1.97 -19.64 -6.30
N GLN A 73 -2.58 -19.04 -5.27
CA GLN A 73 -2.60 -17.59 -5.08
C GLN A 73 -1.23 -17.04 -4.66
N ILE A 74 -0.37 -17.81 -4.00
CA ILE A 74 0.90 -17.27 -3.49
C ILE A 74 1.96 -17.06 -4.57
N ARG A 75 2.01 -17.94 -5.58
CA ARG A 75 2.83 -17.72 -6.78
C ARG A 75 2.33 -16.50 -7.55
N ASN A 76 1.00 -16.41 -7.77
CA ASN A 76 0.38 -15.25 -8.42
C ASN A 76 0.60 -13.97 -7.61
N LEU A 77 0.57 -14.04 -6.29
CA LEU A 77 0.83 -12.90 -5.41
C LEU A 77 2.27 -12.41 -5.57
N LEU A 78 3.26 -13.33 -5.59
CA LEU A 78 4.65 -12.98 -5.88
C LEU A 78 4.77 -12.30 -7.25
N GLU A 79 4.16 -12.92 -8.27
CA GLU A 79 4.16 -12.39 -9.64
C GLU A 79 3.53 -10.98 -9.70
N SER A 80 2.38 -10.76 -9.07
CA SER A 80 1.75 -9.43 -9.01
C SER A 80 2.63 -8.41 -8.29
N LEU A 81 3.14 -8.75 -7.10
CA LEU A 81 3.96 -7.84 -6.29
C LEU A 81 5.31 -7.50 -6.94
N THR A 82 5.80 -8.34 -7.86
CA THR A 82 7.12 -8.19 -8.47
C THR A 82 7.07 -7.96 -9.98
N GLY A 83 5.90 -7.98 -10.60
CA GLY A 83 5.73 -7.91 -12.06
C GLY A 83 6.22 -6.61 -12.72
N GLU A 84 6.52 -5.58 -11.91
CA GLU A 84 7.07 -4.31 -12.38
C GLU A 84 8.57 -4.13 -12.09
N CYS A 85 9.23 -5.14 -11.51
CA CYS A 85 10.66 -5.07 -11.16
C CYS A 85 11.55 -4.95 -12.40
N ASP A 86 11.13 -5.52 -13.53
CA ASP A 86 11.88 -5.53 -14.79
C ASP A 86 11.58 -4.34 -15.71
N ILE A 87 10.66 -3.45 -15.30
CA ILE A 87 10.29 -2.27 -16.09
C ILE A 87 11.37 -1.18 -15.93
N ASP A 88 11.98 -0.75 -17.04
CA ASP A 88 12.83 0.46 -17.06
C ASP A 88 11.94 1.70 -17.01
N TRP A 89 11.60 2.10 -15.78
CA TRP A 89 10.80 3.28 -15.52
C TRP A 89 11.51 4.59 -15.90
N ARG A 90 12.85 4.62 -15.94
CA ARG A 90 13.62 5.83 -16.26
C ARG A 90 13.77 6.08 -17.75
N GLU A 91 13.65 5.04 -18.57
CA GLU A 91 13.93 5.05 -20.01
C GLU A 91 15.37 5.47 -20.33
N ASP A 92 16.29 5.36 -19.35
CA ASP A 92 17.70 5.75 -19.48
C ASP A 92 18.67 4.54 -19.42
N ASN A 93 18.13 3.31 -19.36
CA ASN A 93 18.87 2.06 -19.17
C ASN A 93 19.75 2.03 -17.90
N SER A 94 19.50 2.89 -16.91
CA SER A 94 20.14 2.76 -15.61
C SER A 94 19.50 1.64 -14.81
N ASP A 95 20.32 0.85 -14.11
CA ASP A 95 19.85 -0.28 -13.30
C ASP A 95 19.13 0.21 -12.03
N THR A 96 17.85 0.48 -12.18
CA THR A 96 16.93 0.87 -11.09
C THR A 96 16.03 -0.26 -10.64
N GLN A 97 16.31 -1.50 -11.03
CA GLN A 97 15.48 -2.63 -10.63
C GLN A 97 15.49 -2.73 -9.11
N ASP A 98 14.34 -2.43 -8.50
CA ASP A 98 14.14 -2.53 -7.07
C ASP A 98 13.19 -3.70 -6.84
N PRO A 99 13.71 -4.87 -6.44
CA PRO A 99 12.94 -6.10 -6.36
C PRO A 99 11.95 -6.11 -5.19
N THR A 100 11.90 -5.02 -4.41
CA THR A 100 11.12 -4.94 -3.19
C THR A 100 9.70 -4.46 -3.42
N TRP A 101 8.81 -4.94 -2.57
CA TRP A 101 7.43 -4.49 -2.48
C TRP A 101 7.11 -4.05 -1.06
N GLY A 102 6.05 -3.27 -0.93
CA GLY A 102 5.58 -2.72 0.33
C GLY A 102 5.28 -1.24 0.20
N PRO A 103 4.17 -0.75 0.80
CA PRO A 103 3.83 0.65 0.79
C PRO A 103 4.79 1.48 1.66
N CYS A 104 5.02 2.73 1.27
CA CYS A 104 5.68 3.71 2.14
C CYS A 104 4.81 4.02 3.37
N ILE A 105 5.44 4.35 4.49
CA ILE A 105 4.77 4.71 5.74
C ILE A 105 5.06 6.17 6.09
N PHE A 106 4.03 7.00 6.19
CA PHE A 106 4.14 8.40 6.62
C PHE A 106 3.72 8.57 8.07
N ILE A 107 4.59 9.20 8.87
CA ILE A 107 4.33 9.46 10.28
C ILE A 107 3.76 10.87 10.46
N THR A 108 2.59 10.95 11.08
CA THR A 108 1.85 12.22 11.29
C THR A 108 1.79 12.67 12.74
N THR A 109 2.38 11.91 13.66
CA THR A 109 2.46 12.22 15.09
C THR A 109 3.91 12.16 15.57
N TYR A 110 4.29 13.05 16.48
CA TYR A 110 5.64 13.13 17.02
C TYR A 110 5.62 13.33 18.55
N SER A 111 4.60 12.77 19.21
CA SER A 111 4.58 12.69 20.67
C SER A 111 5.70 11.76 21.16
N GLU A 112 6.17 11.97 22.38
CA GLU A 112 7.18 11.11 23.02
C GLU A 112 6.74 9.63 23.00
N LYS A 113 5.47 9.36 23.29
CA LYS A 113 4.90 8.01 23.28
C LYS A 113 4.90 7.40 21.87
N ALA A 114 4.60 8.18 20.84
CA ALA A 114 4.69 7.69 19.45
C ALA A 114 6.12 7.35 19.08
N GLN A 115 7.09 8.20 19.44
CA GLN A 115 8.50 7.97 19.13
C GLN A 115 9.03 6.71 19.81
N ILE A 116 8.67 6.48 21.08
CA ILE A 116 9.05 5.27 21.82
C ILE A 116 8.46 4.00 21.17
N ASN A 117 7.22 4.09 20.67
CA ASN A 117 6.49 2.92 20.17
C ASN A 117 6.66 2.68 18.66
N LEU A 118 7.22 3.62 17.90
CA LEU A 118 7.22 3.57 16.43
C LEU A 118 7.94 2.33 15.90
N ASP A 119 9.14 2.05 16.39
CA ASP A 119 9.92 0.91 15.90
C ASP A 119 9.22 -0.42 16.21
N GLN A 120 8.58 -0.54 17.38
CA GLN A 120 7.77 -1.72 17.73
C GLN A 120 6.53 -1.82 16.84
N ALA A 121 5.87 -0.72 16.52
CA ALA A 121 4.70 -0.69 15.65
C ALA A 121 5.04 -1.21 14.24
N VAL A 122 6.12 -0.72 13.64
CA VAL A 122 6.55 -1.15 12.30
C VAL A 122 7.10 -2.58 12.33
N SER A 123 7.79 -2.97 13.40
CA SER A 123 8.25 -4.36 13.59
C SER A 123 7.07 -5.32 13.70
N ASN A 124 6.03 -4.98 14.45
CA ASN A 124 4.83 -5.79 14.55
C ASN A 124 4.06 -5.83 13.22
N LEU A 125 4.02 -4.74 12.45
CA LEU A 125 3.45 -4.77 11.10
C LEU A 125 4.23 -5.73 10.18
N THR A 126 5.56 -5.71 10.27
CA THR A 126 6.44 -6.63 9.55
C THR A 126 6.20 -8.08 9.98
N GLU A 127 6.04 -8.34 11.28
CA GLU A 127 5.74 -9.68 11.81
C GLU A 127 4.36 -10.17 11.38
N THR A 128 3.34 -9.30 11.31
CA THR A 128 2.03 -9.67 10.76
C THR A 128 2.17 -10.20 9.33
N VAL A 129 2.95 -9.53 8.49
CA VAL A 129 3.21 -9.98 7.11
C VAL A 129 4.04 -11.27 7.11
N ARG A 130 5.05 -11.40 7.98
CA ARG A 130 5.83 -12.64 8.11
C ARG A 130 4.94 -13.83 8.44
N ARG A 131 4.06 -13.66 9.44
CA ARG A 131 3.16 -14.71 9.92
C ARG A 131 2.12 -15.11 8.87
N TYR A 132 1.67 -14.18 8.04
CA TYR A 132 0.87 -14.48 6.86
C TYR A 132 1.61 -15.50 5.95
N PHE A 133 2.89 -15.26 5.64
CA PHE A 133 3.66 -16.16 4.78
C PHE A 133 4.11 -17.47 5.46
N LEU A 134 4.29 -17.47 6.79
CA LEU A 134 4.66 -18.69 7.53
C LEU A 134 3.61 -19.80 7.46
N ARG A 135 2.37 -19.49 7.09
CA ARG A 135 1.30 -20.47 6.92
C ARG A 135 1.55 -21.46 5.79
N PHE A 136 2.41 -21.08 4.84
CA PHE A 136 2.80 -21.92 3.72
C PHE A 136 4.02 -22.80 4.03
N THR A 137 4.58 -22.73 5.25
CA THR A 137 5.72 -23.57 5.66
C THR A 137 5.35 -25.05 5.61
N GLY A 138 6.23 -25.87 5.02
CA GLY A 138 5.99 -27.31 4.83
C GLY A 138 5.07 -27.64 3.66
N SER A 139 4.63 -26.64 2.88
CA SER A 139 3.90 -26.84 1.63
C SER A 139 4.83 -26.72 0.42
N GLN A 140 4.39 -27.23 -0.74
CA GLN A 140 5.09 -27.03 -2.01
C GLN A 140 5.21 -25.55 -2.43
N TYR A 141 4.50 -24.65 -1.76
CA TYR A 141 4.53 -23.21 -2.06
C TYR A 141 5.41 -22.39 -1.12
N GLU A 142 6.06 -23.03 -0.15
CA GLU A 142 7.01 -22.39 0.76
C GLU A 142 8.09 -21.58 0.00
N PRO A 143 8.67 -22.05 -1.13
CA PRO A 143 9.67 -21.27 -1.86
C PRO A 143 9.16 -19.89 -2.31
N TYR A 144 7.93 -19.82 -2.82
CA TYR A 144 7.30 -18.55 -3.22
C TYR A 144 7.00 -17.69 -2.00
N ALA A 145 6.42 -18.26 -0.93
CA ALA A 145 6.09 -17.50 0.27
C ALA A 145 7.34 -16.88 0.93
N ARG A 146 8.43 -17.64 0.99
CA ARG A 146 9.73 -17.20 1.48
C ARG A 146 10.31 -16.08 0.62
N GLU A 147 10.27 -16.24 -0.70
CA GLU A 147 10.72 -15.21 -1.64
C GLU A 147 9.90 -13.93 -1.50
N THR A 148 8.56 -14.03 -1.48
CA THR A 148 7.67 -12.88 -1.33
C THR A 148 7.99 -12.13 -0.03
N PHE A 149 8.10 -12.81 1.10
CA PHE A 149 8.45 -12.14 2.36
C PHE A 149 9.85 -11.52 2.34
N SER A 150 10.84 -12.17 1.70
CA SER A 150 12.21 -11.66 1.62
C SER A 150 12.30 -10.29 0.91
N ARG A 151 11.36 -10.01 0.01
CA ARG A 151 11.26 -8.76 -0.75
C ARG A 151 10.48 -7.66 -0.04
N LEU A 152 9.86 -7.94 1.11
CA LEU A 152 9.09 -6.94 1.85
C LEU A 152 10.01 -5.82 2.36
N ARG A 153 9.69 -4.58 2.00
CA ARG A 153 10.31 -3.37 2.54
C ARG A 153 9.26 -2.31 2.86
N PHE A 154 9.25 -1.84 4.10
CA PHE A 154 8.52 -0.64 4.50
C PHE A 154 9.48 0.53 4.60
N ASP A 155 9.28 1.54 3.76
CA ASP A 155 10.03 2.78 3.79
C ASP A 155 9.31 3.81 4.69
N VAL A 156 9.84 4.05 5.88
CA VAL A 156 9.26 4.93 6.90
C VAL A 156 9.82 6.35 6.74
N ILE A 157 8.90 7.30 6.57
CA ILE A 157 9.18 8.73 6.36
C ILE A 157 8.76 9.52 7.61
N GLU A 158 9.77 10.08 8.26
CA GLU A 158 9.63 10.93 9.45
C GLU A 158 10.10 12.34 9.09
N ASN A 159 9.16 13.30 9.14
CA ASN A 159 9.46 14.71 8.99
C ASN A 159 8.47 15.53 9.82
N ARG A 160 8.84 15.84 11.05
CA ARG A 160 7.98 16.56 12.01
C ARG A 160 7.48 17.89 11.47
N GLU A 161 8.37 18.70 10.89
CA GLU A 161 8.04 20.04 10.42
C GLU A 161 6.92 20.05 9.35
N LEU A 162 6.93 19.04 8.48
CA LEU A 162 6.00 18.94 7.36
C LEU A 162 4.77 18.08 7.67
N LEU A 163 4.92 17.05 8.50
CA LEU A 163 3.93 15.99 8.66
C LEU A 163 3.21 15.96 10.02
N GLU A 164 3.68 16.69 11.04
CA GLU A 164 2.99 16.73 12.33
C GLU A 164 1.55 17.27 12.15
N ASN A 165 0.56 16.43 12.48
CA ASN A 165 -0.86 16.67 12.28
C ASN A 165 -1.28 16.94 10.82
N ALA A 166 -0.49 16.49 9.85
CA ALA A 166 -0.83 16.65 8.44
C ALA A 166 -2.15 15.96 8.08
N SER A 167 -2.95 16.63 7.26
CA SER A 167 -4.15 16.04 6.67
C SER A 167 -3.79 14.93 5.66
N ASN A 168 -4.78 14.14 5.26
CA ASN A 168 -4.58 13.14 4.20
C ASN A 168 -4.18 13.80 2.87
N ASP A 169 -4.71 15.00 2.57
CA ASP A 169 -4.37 15.73 1.35
C ASP A 169 -2.92 16.20 1.39
N ARG A 170 -2.47 16.71 2.53
CA ARG A 170 -1.08 17.07 2.73
C ARG A 170 -0.16 15.88 2.57
N VAL A 171 -0.46 14.75 3.21
CA VAL A 171 0.31 13.51 3.06
C VAL A 171 0.34 13.08 1.59
N ARG A 172 -0.78 13.14 0.87
CA ARG A 172 -0.87 12.79 -0.55
C ARG A 172 0.07 13.62 -1.41
N GLU A 173 0.09 14.93 -1.20
CA GLU A 173 0.98 15.83 -1.96
C GLU A 173 2.45 15.63 -1.60
N GLU A 174 2.77 15.45 -0.31
CA GLU A 174 4.14 15.14 0.15
C GLU A 174 4.62 13.80 -0.42
N PHE A 175 3.74 12.78 -0.44
CA PHE A 175 4.05 11.48 -1.04
C PHE A 175 4.30 11.58 -2.54
N ASN A 176 3.46 12.32 -3.26
CA ASN A 176 3.68 12.56 -4.68
C ASN A 176 4.98 13.34 -4.96
N ALA A 177 5.35 14.30 -4.11
CA ALA A 177 6.63 15.01 -4.20
C ALA A 177 7.82 14.08 -3.92
N HIS A 178 7.67 13.15 -2.98
CA HIS A 178 8.64 12.10 -2.68
C HIS A 178 8.86 11.17 -3.87
N VAL A 179 7.79 10.56 -4.39
CA VAL A 179 7.84 9.67 -5.56
C VAL A 179 8.47 10.40 -6.74
N ARG A 180 8.16 11.69 -6.91
CA ARG A 180 8.76 12.46 -8.00
C ARG A 180 10.27 12.61 -7.86
N SER A 181 10.74 12.82 -6.64
CA SER A 181 12.15 12.98 -6.34
C SER A 181 12.99 11.71 -6.56
N LEU A 182 12.34 10.53 -6.65
CA LEU A 182 13.00 9.26 -7.00
C LEU A 182 13.47 9.23 -8.46
N ARG A 183 12.95 10.15 -9.29
CA ARG A 183 13.27 10.28 -10.72
C ARG A 183 13.12 8.94 -11.44
N LEU A 184 12.00 8.27 -11.20
CA LEU A 184 11.63 7.01 -11.85
C LEU A 184 10.83 7.24 -13.15
N PHE A 185 10.93 8.41 -13.77
CA PHE A 185 10.18 8.70 -15.00
C PHE A 185 10.83 9.88 -15.74
N PRO A 186 10.62 9.98 -17.07
CA PRO A 186 11.21 11.03 -17.88
C PRO A 186 10.83 12.44 -17.42
N VAL A 187 11.81 13.35 -17.45
CA VAL A 187 11.67 14.76 -17.00
C VAL A 187 10.74 15.59 -17.91
N ASP A 188 10.38 15.08 -19.08
CA ASP A 188 9.59 15.81 -20.08
C ASP A 188 8.08 15.89 -19.78
N LEU A 189 7.62 15.17 -18.76
CA LEU A 189 6.25 15.20 -18.22
C LEU A 189 5.19 14.78 -19.25
N ARG A 190 5.55 14.00 -20.28
CA ARG A 190 4.62 13.63 -21.38
C ARG A 190 3.34 12.99 -20.85
N PHE A 191 3.44 12.02 -19.94
CA PHE A 191 2.27 11.33 -19.36
C PHE A 191 1.40 12.25 -18.52
N GLU A 192 2.00 13.12 -17.71
CA GLU A 192 1.28 14.10 -16.90
C GLU A 192 0.52 15.10 -17.77
N LYS A 193 1.18 15.63 -18.81
CA LYS A 193 0.55 16.53 -19.78
C LYS A 193 -0.61 15.86 -20.52
N LEU A 194 -0.52 14.55 -20.78
CA LEU A 194 -1.61 13.79 -21.37
C LEU A 194 -2.77 13.64 -20.38
N ARG A 195 -2.46 13.27 -19.13
CA ARG A 195 -3.46 13.07 -18.07
C ARG A 195 -4.19 14.37 -17.69
N ALA A 196 -3.47 15.50 -17.62
CA ALA A 196 -4.03 16.82 -17.36
C ALA A 196 -5.07 17.24 -18.41
N LYS A 197 -4.90 16.84 -19.69
CA LYS A 197 -5.90 17.09 -20.74
C LYS A 197 -7.23 16.38 -20.48
N HIS A 198 -7.20 15.24 -19.79
CA HIS A 198 -8.38 14.41 -19.55
C HIS A 198 -9.02 14.68 -18.18
N LEU A 199 -8.23 15.05 -17.16
CA LEU A 199 -8.72 15.16 -15.78
C LEU A 199 -8.97 16.61 -15.32
N GLN A 200 -8.73 17.62 -16.16
CA GLN A 200 -8.85 19.05 -15.81
C GLN A 200 -8.08 19.44 -14.53
N ASP A 201 -7.04 18.68 -14.19
CA ASP A 201 -6.30 18.85 -12.95
C ASP A 201 -4.79 18.84 -13.23
N ASP A 202 -4.08 19.82 -12.66
CA ASP A 202 -2.62 20.04 -12.81
C ASP A 202 -1.86 19.46 -11.60
N LEU A 203 -2.38 18.36 -11.04
CA LEU A 203 -1.81 17.77 -9.84
C LEU A 203 -0.49 17.06 -10.12
N ASN A 204 0.41 17.20 -9.16
CA ASN A 204 1.68 16.51 -9.08
C ASN A 204 1.42 14.98 -8.92
N ARG A 205 1.15 14.25 -10.00
CA ARG A 205 0.78 12.81 -9.99
C ARG A 205 1.70 12.01 -10.91
N PRO A 206 2.96 11.77 -10.50
CA PRO A 206 3.92 11.12 -11.38
C PRO A 206 3.45 9.69 -11.66
N SER A 207 3.76 9.11 -12.82
CA SER A 207 3.67 7.65 -12.97
C SER A 207 4.76 6.97 -12.13
N GLY A 208 4.62 5.69 -11.87
CA GLY A 208 5.67 4.92 -11.21
C GLY A 208 5.17 3.55 -10.77
N PRO A 209 6.06 2.74 -10.17
CA PRO A 209 5.71 1.42 -9.67
C PRO A 209 4.48 1.45 -8.75
N ARG A 210 3.62 0.44 -8.86
CA ARG A 210 2.37 0.28 -8.09
C ARG A 210 2.56 0.25 -6.60
N ARG A 211 3.72 -0.17 -6.09
CA ARG A 211 4.04 -0.06 -4.65
C ARG A 211 4.01 1.38 -4.13
N PHE A 212 4.09 2.36 -5.03
CA PHE A 212 3.93 3.78 -4.71
C PHE A 212 2.53 4.33 -4.96
N ASP A 213 1.54 3.53 -5.39
CA ASP A 213 0.17 4.01 -5.61
C ASP A 213 -0.58 4.33 -4.31
N VAL A 214 -0.18 3.70 -3.21
CA VAL A 214 -0.71 3.98 -1.88
C VAL A 214 0.40 4.14 -0.85
N CYS A 215 0.14 4.92 0.19
CA CYS A 215 0.98 4.94 1.39
C CYS A 215 0.14 4.63 2.63
N ILE A 216 0.77 4.01 3.63
CA ILE A 216 0.21 3.87 4.97
C ILE A 216 0.47 5.16 5.76
N VAL A 217 -0.51 5.59 6.54
CA VAL A 217 -0.36 6.74 7.45
C VAL A 217 -0.55 6.30 8.88
N LEU A 218 0.47 6.55 9.69
CA LEU A 218 0.44 6.26 11.12
C LEU A 218 0.29 7.56 11.93
N ASN A 219 -0.77 7.60 12.73
CA ASN A 219 -0.99 8.59 13.77
C ASN A 219 -0.75 7.95 15.15
N GLN A 220 -1.02 8.69 16.23
CA GLN A 220 -0.80 8.20 17.60
C GLN A 220 -1.52 6.87 17.86
N THR A 221 -2.81 6.81 17.54
CA THR A 221 -3.65 5.64 17.77
C THR A 221 -3.15 4.44 17.00
N ALA A 222 -2.86 4.60 15.70
CA ALA A 222 -2.36 3.51 14.87
C ALA A 222 -1.00 2.98 15.36
N ILE A 223 -0.09 3.85 15.79
CA ILE A 223 1.21 3.43 16.37
C ILE A 223 0.97 2.63 17.66
N GLU A 224 0.09 3.09 18.54
CA GLU A 224 -0.20 2.40 19.80
C GLU A 224 -0.89 1.04 19.57
N GLU A 225 -1.85 0.97 18.66
CA GLU A 225 -2.54 -0.27 18.30
C GLU A 225 -1.58 -1.30 17.69
N LEU A 226 -0.72 -0.86 16.76
CA LEU A 226 0.29 -1.73 16.15
C LEU A 226 1.36 -2.17 17.17
N ALA A 227 1.86 -1.26 17.99
CA ALA A 227 2.86 -1.60 19.01
C ALA A 227 2.31 -2.54 20.09
N GLY A 228 1.01 -2.44 20.38
CA GLY A 228 0.31 -3.30 21.34
C GLY A 228 -0.16 -4.64 20.76
N MET A 229 0.15 -4.97 19.51
CA MET A 229 -0.22 -6.27 18.92
C MET A 229 0.39 -7.42 19.70
N VAL A 230 -0.45 -8.41 20.00
CA VAL A 230 -0.05 -9.68 20.61
C VAL A 230 -0.37 -10.78 19.63
N PHE A 231 0.65 -11.53 19.25
CA PHE A 231 0.51 -12.65 18.33
C PHE A 231 0.23 -13.93 19.12
N PRO A 232 -0.82 -14.71 18.77
CA PRO A 232 -1.03 -16.03 19.34
C PRO A 232 0.09 -16.99 18.94
N ASP A 233 0.24 -18.10 19.69
CA ASP A 233 1.20 -19.14 19.32
C ASP A 233 0.80 -19.86 18.02
N ASP A 234 -0.51 -20.09 17.83
CA ASP A 234 -1.06 -20.70 16.62
C ASP A 234 -1.33 -19.64 15.53
N LEU A 235 -0.67 -19.77 14.38
CA LEU A 235 -0.85 -18.92 13.21
C LEU A 235 -2.31 -18.85 12.73
N LYS A 236 -3.11 -19.91 12.94
CA LYS A 236 -4.52 -19.96 12.51
C LYS A 236 -5.40 -18.97 13.27
N GLU A 237 -5.01 -18.60 14.50
CA GLU A 237 -5.75 -17.64 15.32
C GLU A 237 -5.43 -16.18 14.98
N ASP A 238 -4.42 -15.91 14.14
CA ASP A 238 -4.01 -14.54 13.78
C ASP A 238 -5.15 -13.74 13.16
N GLY A 239 -5.95 -14.35 12.28
CA GLY A 239 -7.07 -13.67 11.63
C GLY A 239 -8.07 -13.15 12.67
N LYS A 240 -8.36 -13.94 13.70
CA LYS A 240 -9.26 -13.56 14.81
C LYS A 240 -8.61 -12.54 15.75
N ALA A 241 -7.32 -12.69 16.06
CA ALA A 241 -6.58 -11.80 16.95
C ALA A 241 -6.41 -10.40 16.35
N LEU A 242 -6.18 -10.32 15.03
CA LEU A 242 -5.88 -9.09 14.32
C LEU A 242 -7.11 -8.49 13.60
N ARG A 243 -8.28 -9.13 13.68
CA ARG A 243 -9.51 -8.74 12.94
C ARG A 243 -9.94 -7.29 13.08
N ASN A 244 -9.59 -6.65 14.20
CA ASN A 244 -10.00 -5.27 14.51
C ASN A 244 -8.90 -4.25 14.24
N ILE A 245 -7.71 -4.69 13.82
CA ILE A 245 -6.55 -3.82 13.64
C ILE A 245 -6.46 -3.43 12.17
N SER A 246 -6.41 -2.13 11.93
CA SER A 246 -6.32 -1.56 10.60
C SER A 246 -5.39 -0.38 10.55
N VAL A 247 -4.77 -0.19 9.40
CA VAL A 247 -3.98 0.99 9.08
C VAL A 247 -4.68 1.81 8.01
N LYS A 248 -4.56 3.13 8.08
CA LYS A 248 -5.10 4.02 7.06
C LYS A 248 -4.18 4.00 5.84
N MET A 249 -4.74 3.72 4.67
CA MET A 249 -4.10 3.89 3.38
C MET A 249 -4.59 5.18 2.71
N VAL A 250 -3.67 5.88 2.06
CA VAL A 250 -3.95 7.08 1.24
C VAL A 250 -3.61 6.74 -0.20
N ASP A 251 -4.58 6.91 -1.10
CA ASP A 251 -4.41 6.78 -2.54
C ASP A 251 -3.76 8.06 -3.08
N ARG A 252 -2.62 7.91 -3.76
CA ARG A 252 -1.89 9.06 -4.30
C ARG A 252 -2.56 9.70 -5.50
N HIS A 253 -3.31 8.91 -6.28
CA HIS A 253 -3.91 9.27 -7.56
C HIS A 253 -5.32 9.83 -7.42
N TRP A 254 -5.92 9.67 -6.24
CA TRP A 254 -7.23 10.23 -5.96
C TRP A 254 -7.19 11.75 -6.10
N ASN A 255 -8.07 12.25 -6.95
CA ASN A 255 -8.32 13.68 -7.16
C ASN A 255 -9.63 14.05 -6.51
N TYR A 256 -9.78 15.32 -6.15
CA TYR A 256 -10.91 15.79 -5.35
C TYR A 256 -12.13 16.10 -6.23
N PRO A 257 -13.17 15.25 -6.31
CA PRO A 257 -14.33 15.60 -7.10
C PRO A 257 -15.22 16.59 -6.33
N GLU A 258 -15.85 17.53 -7.03
CA GLU A 258 -16.81 18.47 -6.39
C GLU A 258 -17.96 17.75 -5.68
N LYS A 259 -18.32 16.57 -6.21
CA LYS A 259 -19.43 15.74 -5.73
C LYS A 259 -18.94 14.31 -5.57
N ALA A 260 -19.37 13.66 -4.50
CA ALA A 260 -19.08 12.26 -4.27
C ALA A 260 -19.65 11.40 -5.41
N ASP A 261 -18.88 10.41 -5.85
CA ASP A 261 -19.40 9.40 -6.76
C ASP A 261 -20.34 8.46 -5.98
N SER A 262 -21.60 8.41 -6.42
CA SER A 262 -22.61 7.53 -5.83
C SER A 262 -22.29 6.04 -6.01
N VAL A 263 -21.51 5.68 -7.03
CA VAL A 263 -21.05 4.30 -7.28
C VAL A 263 -19.98 3.91 -6.26
N GLN A 264 -19.12 4.85 -5.86
CA GLN A 264 -18.08 4.67 -4.85
C GLN A 264 -18.61 4.95 -3.44
N SER A 265 -19.71 4.30 -3.08
CA SER A 265 -20.33 4.45 -1.76
C SER A 265 -20.60 3.11 -1.09
N TYR A 266 -20.51 3.11 0.24
CA TYR A 266 -20.71 1.92 1.06
C TYR A 266 -21.63 2.23 2.26
N GLY A 267 -22.39 1.22 2.70
CA GLY A 267 -23.33 1.36 3.81
C GLY A 267 -24.67 2.00 3.39
N PHE A 268 -25.58 2.13 4.36
CA PHE A 268 -26.94 2.63 4.14
C PHE A 268 -27.32 3.68 5.18
N GLY A 269 -28.24 4.58 4.82
CA GLY A 269 -28.75 5.61 5.71
C GLY A 269 -27.63 6.51 6.26
N GLU A 270 -27.62 6.72 7.57
CA GLU A 270 -26.63 7.54 8.28
C GLU A 270 -25.21 6.94 8.28
N GLN A 271 -25.08 5.64 8.00
CA GLN A 271 -23.79 4.95 7.91
C GLN A 271 -23.21 4.98 6.49
N LYS A 272 -23.89 5.63 5.54
CA LYS A 272 -23.42 5.70 4.16
C LYS A 272 -22.13 6.53 4.09
N ARG A 273 -21.06 5.90 3.62
CA ARG A 273 -19.75 6.51 3.37
C ARG A 273 -19.49 6.58 1.88
N TYR A 274 -18.67 7.53 1.48
CA TYR A 274 -18.17 7.68 0.11
C TYR A 274 -16.66 7.56 0.13
N TYR A 275 -16.09 7.07 -0.96
CA TYR A 275 -14.65 7.04 -1.09
C TYR A 275 -14.09 8.48 -1.11
N THR A 276 -13.02 8.71 -0.35
CA THR A 276 -12.41 10.03 -0.15
C THR A 276 -10.90 10.01 -0.40
N GLY A 277 -10.43 9.08 -1.22
CA GLY A 277 -9.01 8.88 -1.48
C GLY A 277 -8.25 8.28 -0.32
N VAL A 278 -8.96 7.71 0.65
CA VAL A 278 -8.42 7.00 1.81
C VAL A 278 -9.33 5.84 2.18
N ASP A 279 -8.74 4.81 2.78
CA ASP A 279 -9.49 3.71 3.38
C ASP A 279 -8.72 3.03 4.52
N LEU A 280 -9.39 2.15 5.26
CA LEU A 280 -8.80 1.36 6.35
C LEU A 280 -8.47 -0.05 5.85
N CYS A 281 -7.17 -0.33 5.73
CA CYS A 281 -6.63 -1.63 5.38
C CYS A 281 -6.54 -2.51 6.63
N PRO A 282 -7.18 -3.69 6.68
CA PRO A 282 -6.88 -4.71 7.69
C PRO A 282 -5.40 -5.08 7.62
N VAL A 283 -4.69 -5.10 8.75
CA VAL A 283 -3.24 -5.36 8.75
C VAL A 283 -2.91 -6.79 8.34
N TYR A 284 -3.81 -7.71 8.63
CA TYR A 284 -3.66 -9.13 8.34
C TYR A 284 -3.77 -9.44 6.84
N ASP A 285 -4.63 -8.73 6.11
CA ASP A 285 -4.83 -8.89 4.66
C ASP A 285 -3.89 -7.99 3.83
N LEU A 286 -2.95 -7.29 4.47
CA LEU A 286 -2.07 -6.32 3.81
C LEU A 286 -1.33 -6.90 2.58
N PRO A 287 -0.74 -8.12 2.62
CA PRO A 287 -0.07 -8.69 1.45
C PRO A 287 -1.03 -8.88 0.28
N LEU A 288 -2.22 -9.41 0.54
CA LEU A 288 -3.26 -9.64 -0.47
C LEU A 288 -3.72 -8.33 -1.08
N ILE A 289 -4.03 -7.33 -0.26
CA ILE A 289 -4.44 -6.01 -0.72
C ILE A 289 -3.35 -5.35 -1.59
N CYS A 290 -2.07 -5.47 -1.19
CA CYS A 290 -0.97 -4.96 -2.00
C CYS A 290 -0.86 -5.69 -3.34
N GLY A 291 -1.03 -7.02 -3.37
CA GLY A 291 -1.06 -7.79 -4.60
C GLY A 291 -2.23 -7.42 -5.51
N SER A 292 -3.44 -7.38 -4.97
CA SER A 292 -4.66 -7.03 -5.71
C SER A 292 -4.61 -5.61 -6.29
N LEU A 293 -3.87 -4.67 -5.69
CA LEU A 293 -3.72 -3.32 -6.24
C LEU A 293 -3.17 -3.32 -7.69
N HIS A 294 -2.36 -4.32 -8.05
CA HIS A 294 -1.81 -4.45 -9.41
C HIS A 294 -2.87 -4.82 -10.45
N GLU A 295 -3.99 -5.40 -10.01
CA GLU A 295 -5.11 -5.81 -10.87
C GLU A 295 -6.16 -4.71 -11.03
N HIS A 296 -6.02 -3.58 -10.33
CA HIS A 296 -7.00 -2.50 -10.29
C HIS A 296 -6.42 -1.19 -10.84
N ALA A 297 -7.30 -0.27 -11.27
CA ALA A 297 -6.90 1.05 -11.74
C ALA A 297 -6.53 2.00 -10.59
N GLY A 298 -7.07 1.75 -9.39
CA GLY A 298 -6.87 2.58 -8.20
C GLY A 298 -7.50 1.95 -6.96
N LEU A 299 -7.28 2.58 -5.81
CA LEU A 299 -7.81 2.09 -4.53
C LEU A 299 -9.34 2.27 -4.43
N ASP A 300 -9.92 3.14 -5.25
CA ASP A 300 -11.36 3.38 -5.36
C ASP A 300 -12.14 2.17 -5.89
N GLU A 301 -11.55 1.35 -6.77
CA GLU A 301 -12.16 0.10 -7.25
C GLU A 301 -12.17 -0.99 -6.17
N MET A 302 -11.20 -0.95 -5.26
CA MET A 302 -11.07 -1.88 -4.13
C MET A 302 -11.86 -1.43 -2.89
N PHE A 303 -12.43 -0.23 -2.92
CA PHE A 303 -13.15 0.33 -1.78
C PHE A 303 -14.48 -0.41 -1.52
N PRO A 304 -14.82 -0.73 -0.27
CA PRO A 304 -14.01 -0.59 0.93
C PRO A 304 -13.14 -1.83 1.21
N LEU A 305 -11.90 -1.60 1.61
CA LEU A 305 -10.89 -2.61 1.94
C LEU A 305 -11.30 -3.52 3.10
N PHE A 306 -12.17 -3.10 4.01
CA PHE A 306 -12.59 -3.98 5.10
C PHE A 306 -13.32 -5.24 4.58
N LYS A 307 -13.87 -5.23 3.35
CA LYS A 307 -14.49 -6.43 2.75
C LYS A 307 -13.49 -7.57 2.53
N TYR A 308 -12.19 -7.27 2.44
CA TYR A 308 -11.16 -8.31 2.36
C TYR A 308 -11.14 -9.18 3.63
N ARG A 309 -11.65 -8.68 4.77
CA ARG A 309 -11.80 -9.45 6.02
C ARG A 309 -12.82 -10.58 5.93
N ASP A 310 -13.82 -10.47 5.04
CA ASP A 310 -14.96 -11.39 4.99
C ASP A 310 -14.73 -12.56 4.02
N ASN A 311 -13.63 -12.53 3.27
CA ASN A 311 -13.34 -13.49 2.18
C ASN A 311 -12.32 -14.59 2.56
N HIS A 312 -11.73 -14.55 3.76
CA HIS A 312 -10.66 -15.46 4.22
C HIS A 312 -10.79 -15.80 5.72
#